data_AF-A0A4S2H1U1-F1
#
_entry.id   AF-A0A4S2H1U1-F1
#
_cell.length_a   1.000
_cell.length_b   1.000
_cell.length_c   1.000
_cell.angle_alpha   90.00
_cell.angle_beta   90.00
_cell.angle_gamma   90.00
#
_symmetry.space_group_name_H-M   'P 1'
#
loop_
_entity.id
_entity.type
_entity.pdbx_description
1 polymer ?
#
loop_
_entity_poly.entity_id
_entity_poly.type
_entity_poly.pdbx_seq_one_letter_code
_entity_poly.pdbx_strand_id
1 'polypeptide(L)' 'MPTEARIRELNARHHQLEARIEEELKHPSADTLQLARLKRQKLRLKEEIESLRRNAEKQAG' A
#
# COMPACT_ATOMS: atom_id res chain seq x y z
N MET A 1 -5.80 12.84 -14.86
CA MET A 1 -6.39 13.54 -13.69
C MET A 1 -5.46 13.42 -12.48
N PRO A 2 -5.40 14.44 -11.59
CA PRO A 2 -4.53 14.41 -10.40
C PRO A 2 -4.77 13.19 -9.49
N THR A 3 -6.00 12.68 -9.42
CA THR A 3 -6.37 11.48 -8.67
C THR A 3 -5.67 10.22 -9.17
N GLU A 4 -5.49 10.10 -10.49
CA GLU A 4 -4.88 8.93 -11.12
C GLU A 4 -3.36 8.87 -10.86
N ALA A 5 -2.70 10.03 -10.88
CA ALA A 5 -1.29 10.16 -10.50
C ALA A 5 -1.09 9.77 -9.03
N ARG A 6 -1.98 10.21 -8.14
CA ARG A 6 -1.95 9.85 -6.72
C ARG A 6 -2.16 8.35 -6.49
N ILE A 7 -3.10 7.73 -7.21
CA ILE A 7 -3.32 6.28 -7.16
C ILE A 7 -2.07 5.51 -7.62
N ARG A 8 -1.38 5.97 -8.68
CA ARG A 8 -0.13 5.34 -9.14
C ARG A 8 0.98 5.42 -8.10
N GLU A 9 1.15 6.58 -7.47
CA GLU A 9 2.14 6.77 -6.40
C GLU A 9 1.86 5.88 -5.18
N LEU A 10 0.60 5.80 -4.75
CA LEU A 10 0.20 4.92 -3.65
C LEU A 10 0.40 3.44 -3.98
N ASN A 11 0.13 3.02 -5.22
CA ASN A 11 0.42 1.66 -5.68
C ASN A 11 1.92 1.34 -5.66
N ALA A 12 2.77 2.28 -6.09
CA ALA A 12 4.22 2.10 -6.02
C ALA A 12 4.70 1.93 -4.57
N ARG A 13 4.18 2.74 -3.64
CA ARG A 13 4.47 2.61 -2.20
C ARG A 13 3.98 1.29 -1.61
N HIS A 14 2.79 0.83 -2.02
CA HIS A 14 2.25 -0.47 -1.61
C HIS A 14 3.16 -1.61 -2.07
N HIS A 15 3.62 -1.58 -3.33
CA HIS A 15 4.53 -2.58 -3.88
C HIS A 15 5.89 -2.58 -3.16
N GLN A 16 6.43 -1.41 -2.82
CA GLN A 16 7.66 -1.31 -2.02
C GLN A 16 7.51 -1.90 -0.62
N LEU A 17 6.36 -1.69 0.04
CA LEU A 17 6.09 -2.31 1.34
C LEU A 17 5.97 -3.82 1.24
N GLU A 18 5.35 -4.32 0.17
CA GLU A 18 5.23 -5.75 -0.08
C GLU A 18 6.60 -6.40 -0.25
N ALA A 19 7.47 -5.81 -1.07
CA ALA A 19 8.84 -6.27 -1.25
C ALA A 19 9.64 -6.25 0.08
N ARG A 20 9.48 -5.21 0.90
CA ARG A 20 10.12 -5.15 2.23
C ARG A 20 9.62 -6.23 3.17
N ILE A 21 8.31 -6.51 3.18
CA ILE A 21 7.73 -7.60 3.97
C ILE A 21 8.31 -8.95 3.54
N GLU A 22 8.42 -9.18 2.23
CA GLU A 22 8.99 -10.42 1.69
C GLU A 22 10.48 -10.57 2.00
N GLU A 23 11.24 -9.48 1.93
CA GLU A 23 12.66 -9.47 2.30
C GLU A 23 12.83 -9.77 3.80
N GLU A 24 12.06 -9.10 4.66
CA GLU A 24 12.09 -9.33 6.10
C GLU A 24 11.68 -10.76 6.46
N LEU A 25 10.68 -11.33 5.78
CA LEU A 25 10.24 -12.72 5.98
C LEU A 25 11.29 -13.77 5.59
N LYS A 26 12.22 -13.44 4.69
CA LYS A 26 13.33 -14.32 4.31
C LYS A 26 14.41 -14.36 5.39
N HIS A 27 14.47 -13.37 6.27
CA HIS A 27 15.42 -13.34 7.37
C HIS A 27 14.92 -14.18 8.55
N PRO A 28 15.71 -15.13 9.08
CA PRO A 28 15.32 -15.94 10.24
C PRO A 28 15.17 -15.12 11.54
N SER A 29 15.74 -13.91 11.58
CA SER A 29 15.57 -12.93 12.66
C SER A 29 14.53 -11.85 12.33
N ALA A 30 13.57 -12.16 11.45
CA ALA A 30 12.50 -11.23 11.09
C ALA A 30 11.83 -10.66 12.34
N ASP A 31 11.93 -9.34 12.50
CA ASP A 31 11.28 -8.68 13.63
C ASP A 31 9.76 -8.71 13.40
N THR A 32 9.07 -9.52 14.20
CA THR A 32 7.63 -9.72 14.09
C THR A 32 6.83 -8.44 14.34
N LEU A 33 7.36 -7.50 15.14
CA LEU A 33 6.75 -6.19 15.39
C LEU A 33 6.90 -5.29 14.14
N GLN A 34 8.06 -5.29 13.51
CA GLN A 34 8.31 -4.60 12.24
C GLN A 34 7.42 -5.16 11.14
N LEU A 35 7.32 -6.48 11.02
CA LEU A 35 6.45 -7.14 10.07
C LEU A 35 4.97 -6.78 10.27
N ALA A 36 4.51 -6.75 11.53
CA ALA A 36 3.15 -6.34 11.87
C ALA A 36 2.89 -4.87 11.50
N ARG A 37 3.85 -3.97 11.72
CA ARG A 37 3.76 -2.56 11.31
C ARG A 37 3.70 -2.43 9.78
N LEU A 38 4.56 -3.13 9.05
CA LEU A 38 4.59 -3.10 7.58
C LEU A 38 3.26 -3.61 7.00
N LYS A 39 2.73 -4.73 7.53
CA LYS A 39 1.41 -5.27 7.11
C LYS A 39 0.26 -4.29 7.37
N ARG A 40 0.25 -3.62 8.53
CA ARG A 40 -0.75 -2.57 8.82
C ARG A 40 -0.63 -1.38 7.87
N GLN A 41 0.58 -0.95 7.56
CA GLN A 41 0.81 0.15 6.62
C GLN A 41 0.36 -0.23 5.20
N LYS A 42 0.65 -1.46 4.77
CA LYS A 42 0.18 -2.03 3.52
C LYS A 42 -1.36 -2.01 3.43
N LEU A 43 -2.04 -2.46 4.49
CA LEU A 43 -3.49 -2.46 4.56
C LEU A 43 -4.06 -1.04 4.42
N ARG A 44 -3.51 -0.07 5.17
CA ARG A 44 -3.94 1.35 5.07
C ARG A 44 -3.79 1.92 3.67
N LEU A 45 -2.67 1.66 2.99
CA LEU A 45 -2.47 2.11 1.61
C LEU A 45 -3.49 1.49 0.66
N LYS A 46 -3.79 0.19 0.82
CA LYS A 46 -4.81 -0.48 0.02
C LYS A 46 -6.19 0.18 0.21
N GLU A 47 -6.58 0.46 1.44
CA GLU A 47 -7.85 1.15 1.75
C GLU A 47 -7.88 2.57 1.16
N GLU A 48 -6.77 3.31 1.23
CA GLU A 48 -6.67 4.65 0.66
C GLU A 48 -6.78 4.64 -0.87
N ILE A 49 -6.13 3.68 -1.55
CA ILE A 49 -6.25 3.48 -3.00
C ILE A 49 -7.69 3.16 -3.39
N GLU A 50 -8.35 2.24 -2.70
CA GLU A 50 -9.73 1.84 -2.96
C GLU A 50 -10.72 2.99 -2.69
N SER A 51 -10.45 3.81 -1.67
CA SER A 51 -11.22 5.03 -1.41
C SER A 51 -11.05 6.04 -2.53
N LEU A 52 -9.82 6.30 -2.97
CA LEU A 52 -9.53 7.23 -4.06
C LEU A 52 -10.12 6.77 -5.40
N ARG A 53 -10.08 5.45 -5.69
CA ARG A 53 -10.73 4.87 -6.87
C ARG A 53 -12.23 5.13 -6.86
N ARG A 54 -12.92 4.79 -5.77
CA ARG A 54 -14.36 5.05 -5.61
C ARG A 54 -14.71 6.53 -5.75
N ASN A 55 -13.87 7.42 -5.23
CA ASN A 55 -14.07 8.86 -5.38
C ASN A 55 -13.80 9.35 -6.81
N ALA A 56 -12.85 8.76 -7.52
CA ALA A 56 -12.59 9.08 -8.93
C ALA A 56 -13.76 8.65 -9.82
N GLU A 57 -14.32 7.45 -9.59
CA GLU A 57 -15.49 6.94 -10.31
C GLU A 57 -16.72 7.82 -10.10
N LYS A 58 -16.96 8.30 -8.87
CA LYS A 58 -18.05 9.25 -8.55
C LYS A 58 -17.92 10.61 -9.24
N GLN A 59 -16.71 11.03 -9.60
CA GLN A 59 -16.46 12.31 -10.27
C GLN A 59 -16.56 12.20 -11.81
N ALA A 60 -16.58 10.98 -12.34
CA ALA A 60 -16.60 10.72 -13.77
C ALA A 60 -18.00 10.43 -14.33
N GLY A 61 -19.02 10.34 -13.47
CA GLY A 61 -20.44 10.20 -13.83
C GLY A 61 -21.23 11.46 -13.47
#